data_AF-A0A847MYR7-F1
#
_entry.id   AF-A0A847MYR7-F1
#
_cell.length_a   1.000
_cell.length_b   1.000
_cell.length_c   1.000
_cell.angle_alpha   90.00
_cell.angle_beta   90.00
_cell.angle_gamma   90.00
#
_symmetry.space_group_name_H-M   'P 1'
#
loop_
_entity.id
_entity.type
_entity.pdbx_description
1 polymer ?
#
loop_
_entity_poly.entity_id
_entity_poly.type
_entity_poly.pdbx_seq_one_letter_code
_entity_poly.pdbx_strand_id
1 'polypeptide(L)' 'FRTLKYECIFLHDYATMTELSNGLEGFVEFFNQERLHQGLDYQTPDEVFRSGCFPEREIDIQVA' A
#
# COMPACT_ATOMS: atom_id res chain seq x y z
N PHE A 1 -3.16 8.25 1.23
CA PHE A 1 -3.70 8.78 -0.04
C PHE A 1 -2.64 9.25 -1.05
N ARG A 2 -1.45 9.74 -0.66
CA ARG A 2 -0.43 10.18 -1.64
C ARG A 2 0.01 9.08 -2.61
N THR A 3 0.35 7.89 -2.11
CA THR A 3 0.87 6.77 -2.91
C THR A 3 -0.03 6.43 -4.10
N LEU A 4 -1.33 6.18 -3.86
CA LEU A 4 -2.28 5.87 -4.92
C LEU A 4 -2.32 6.94 -6.03
N LYS A 5 -2.33 8.22 -5.66
CA LYS A 5 -2.39 9.29 -6.67
C LYS A 5 -1.13 9.33 -7.53
N TYR A 6 0.05 9.24 -6.89
CA TYR A 6 1.32 9.44 -7.59
C TYR A 6 1.84 8.20 -8.29
N GLU A 7 1.43 7.00 -7.88
CA GLU A 7 1.94 5.76 -8.46
C GLU A 7 0.92 5.07 -9.38
N CYS A 8 -0.38 5.32 -9.19
CA CYS A 8 -1.44 4.77 -10.04
C CYS A 8 -2.12 5.87 -10.88
N ILE A 9 -2.74 6.88 -10.27
CA ILE A 9 -3.62 7.78 -11.03
C ILE A 9 -2.85 8.73 -11.97
N PHE A 10 -1.78 9.38 -11.49
CA PHE A 10 -1.09 10.43 -12.25
C PHE A 10 -0.11 9.90 -13.29
N LEU A 11 0.30 8.63 -13.20
CA LEU A 11 1.24 8.03 -14.13
C LEU A 11 0.55 7.29 -15.28
N HIS A 12 -0.76 7.11 -15.20
CA HIS A 12 -1.54 6.37 -16.20
C HIS A 12 -2.58 7.28 -16.84
N ASP A 13 -2.65 7.22 -18.17
CA ASP A 13 -3.64 7.95 -18.95
C ASP A 13 -4.84 7.04 -19.24
N TYR A 14 -5.68 6.86 -18.22
CA TYR A 14 -6.89 6.04 -18.35
C TYR A 14 -7.91 6.76 -19.25
N ALA A 15 -8.26 6.14 -20.37
CA ALA A 15 -9.18 6.73 -21.34
C ALA A 15 -10.65 6.51 -20.94
N THR A 16 -10.92 5.47 -20.13
CA THR A 16 -12.29 5.11 -19.71
C THR A 16 -12.40 4.82 -18.21
N MET A 17 -13.62 4.91 -17.67
CA MET A 17 -13.89 4.53 -16.27
C MET A 17 -13.62 3.06 -16.00
N THR A 18 -13.81 2.18 -17.00
CA THR A 18 -13.53 0.75 -16.85
C THR A 18 -12.03 0.51 -16.71
N GLU A 19 -11.20 1.16 -17.53
CA GLU A 19 -9.74 1.07 -17.41
C GLU A 19 -9.25 1.61 -16.06
N LEU A 20 -9.77 2.75 -15.62
CA LEU A 20 -9.45 3.29 -14.29
C LEU A 20 -9.82 2.33 -13.17
N SER A 21 -11.01 1.72 -13.24
CA SER A 21 -11.49 0.76 -12.23
C SER A 21 -10.58 -0.47 -12.16
N ASN A 22 -10.23 -1.04 -13.31
CA ASN A 22 -9.33 -2.20 -13.39
C ASN A 22 -7.92 -1.85 -12.90
N GLY A 23 -7.41 -0.66 -13.26
CA GLY A 23 -6.11 -0.20 -12.80
C GLY A 23 -6.07 0.03 -11.28
N LEU A 24 -7.17 0.54 -10.71
CA LEU A 24 -7.31 0.72 -9.27
C LEU A 24 -7.37 -0.63 -8.54
N GLU A 25 -8.15 -1.58 -9.05
CA GLU A 25 -8.26 -2.93 -8.50
C GLU A 25 -6.87 -3.60 -8.45
N GLY A 26 -6.16 -3.62 -9.58
CA GLY A 26 -4.82 -4.19 -9.64
C GLY A 26 -3.81 -3.46 -8.73
N PHE A 27 -3.90 -2.13 -8.61
CA PHE A 27 -3.03 -1.40 -7.69
C PHE A 27 -3.31 -1.74 -6.22
N VAL A 28 -4.58 -1.89 -5.84
CA VAL A 28 -4.97 -2.24 -4.47
C VAL A 28 -4.53 -3.67 -4.14
N GLU A 29 -4.69 -4.62 -5.06
CA GLU A 29 -4.18 -5.99 -4.89
C GLU A 29 -2.65 -5.99 -4.70
N PHE A 30 -1.91 -5.34 -5.60
CA PHE A 30 -0.46 -5.20 -5.48
C PHE A 30 -0.04 -4.57 -4.15
N PHE A 31 -0.69 -3.46 -3.76
CA PHE A 31 -0.38 -2.75 -2.52
C PHE A 31 -0.63 -3.62 -1.29
N ASN A 32 -1.71 -4.40 -1.28
CA ASN A 32 -2.09 -5.20 -0.12
C ASN A 32 -1.39 -6.55 -0.04
N GLN A 33 -1.04 -7.16 -1.17
CA GLN A 33 -0.58 -8.56 -1.23
C GLN A 33 0.89 -8.72 -1.61
N GLU A 34 1.50 -7.75 -2.29
CA GLU A 34 2.85 -7.90 -2.83
C GLU A 34 3.84 -6.90 -2.26
N ARG A 35 3.41 -5.65 -2.02
CA ARG A 35 4.30 -4.60 -1.56
C ARG A 35 4.67 -4.79 -0.09
N LEU A 36 5.97 -4.89 0.19
CA LEU A 36 6.51 -4.88 1.55
C LEU A 36 6.50 -3.45 2.09
N HIS A 37 6.05 -3.29 3.34
CA HIS A 37 5.96 -1.99 3.99
C HIS A 37 6.92 -1.93 5.17
N GLN A 38 7.89 -1.00 5.13
CA GLN A 38 8.83 -0.82 6.24
C GLN A 38 8.13 -0.52 7.57
N GLY A 39 7.01 0.22 7.55
CA GLY A 39 6.21 0.47 8.76
C GLY A 39 5.42 -0.73 9.26
N LEU A 40 5.43 -1.85 8.53
CA LEU A 40 4.85 -3.13 8.88
C LEU A 40 5.94 -4.21 9.00
N ASP A 41 7.17 -3.85 9.41
CA ASP A 41 8.31 -4.77 9.50
C ASP A 41 8.56 -5.59 8.23
N TYR A 42 8.42 -4.91 7.08
CA TYR A 42 8.53 -5.52 5.75
C TYR A 42 7.51 -6.63 5.48
N GLN A 43 6.36 -6.59 6.14
CA GLN A 43 5.20 -7.40 5.78
C GLN A 43 4.25 -6.64 4.85
N THR A 44 3.36 -7.39 4.22
CA THR A 44 2.25 -6.86 3.43
C THR A 44 1.05 -6.54 4.33
N PRO A 45 0.19 -5.59 3.94
CA PRO A 45 -1.03 -5.28 4.68
C PRO A 45 -1.91 -6.51 4.91
N ASP A 46 -2.03 -7.41 3.93
CA ASP A 46 -2.84 -8.63 4.06
C ASP A 46 -2.26 -9.64 5.06
N GLU A 47 -0.93 -9.73 5.19
CA GLU A 47 -0.30 -10.59 6.20
C GLU A 47 -0.57 -10.07 7.62
N VAL A 48 -0.44 -8.76 7.82
CA VAL A 48 -0.72 -8.10 9.10
C VAL A 48 -2.20 -8.24 9.46
N PHE A 49 -3.09 -8.02 8.49
CA PHE A 49 -4.53 -8.17 8.71
C PHE A 49 -4.91 -9.61 9.05
N ARG A 50 -4.40 -10.60 8.32
CA ARG A 50 -4.68 -12.03 8.56
C ARG A 50 -4.11 -12.54 9.88
N SER A 51 -2.95 -12.05 10.29
CA SER A 51 -2.35 -12.40 11.58
C SER A 51 -3.03 -11.71 12.77
N GLY A 52 -3.78 -10.63 12.53
CA GLY A 52 -4.43 -9.83 13.57
C GLY A 52 -3.44 -9.08 14.47
N CYS A 53 -2.15 -9.05 14.09
CA CYS A 53 -1.08 -8.45 14.88
C CYS A 53 -0.42 -7.37 14.04
N PHE A 54 -0.63 -6.10 14.41
CA PHE A 54 0.20 -5.03 13.89
C PHE A 54 1.56 -5.08 14.59
N PRO A 55 2.67 -5.02 13.84
CA PRO A 55 3.99 -5.02 14.45
C PRO A 55 4.11 -3.88 15.46
N GLU A 56 4.58 -4.21 16.66
CA GLU A 56 4.88 -3.22 17.69
C GLU A 56 6.09 -2.42 17.23
N ARG A 57 5.86 -1.18 16.77
CA ARG A 57 6.96 -0.26 16.53
C ARG A 57 7.58 0.08 17.89
N GLU A 58 8.77 -0.41 18.18
CA GLU A 58 9.65 0.24 19.15
C GLU A 58 9.81 1.69 18.68
N ILE A 59 9.19 2.62 19.40
CA ILE A 59 9.36 4.05 19.13
C ILE A 59 10.73 4.41 19.68
N ASP A 60 11.78 4.19 18.91
CA ASP A 60 13.08 4.83 19.13
C ASP A 60 12.91 6.34 18.89
N ILE A 61 12.38 7.03 19.89
CA ILE A 61 12.54 8.48 19.99
C ILE A 61 14.01 8.72 20.30
N GLN A 62 14.85 8.79 19.27
CA GLN A 62 16.12 9.49 19.40
C GLN A 62 15.78 10.97 19.57
N VAL A 63 15.62 11.38 20.84
CA VAL A 63 15.66 12.77 21.26
C VAL A 63 17.09 13.24 21.01
N ALA A 64 17.27 14.06 19.98
CA ALA A 64 18.43 14.94 19.82
C ALA A 64 18.09 16.33 20.35
#